data_AF-A0A2N5ZN30-F1
#
_entry.id   AF-A0A2N5ZN30-F1
#
_cell.length_a   1.000
_cell.length_b   1.000
_cell.length_c   1.000
_cell.angle_alpha   90.00
_cell.angle_beta   90.00
_cell.angle_gamma   90.00
#
_symmetry.space_group_name_H-M   'P 1'
#
loop_
_entity.id
_entity.type
_entity.pdbx_description
1 polymer ?
#
loop_
_entity_poly.entity_id
_entity_poly.type
_entity_poly.pdbx_seq_one_letter_code
_entity_poly.pdbx_strand_id
1 'polypeptide(L)'
;MELKEAIILVIVIMVFTVIVTILKGRGKKGIGYVSMTFHEMFHFKVGILKVDGSRQFSMVVENSSDVDVVIKDMYLEIKNGTRYEKQTLPASSFDNTKEMIIPSGKSGAAFLSMKEFKKYLNGQTILKAVAEDDSGKAFKSKIMQIDPSNMKLELK
;
A
#
# COMPACT_ATOMS: atom_id res chain seq x y z
N MET A 1 -3.28 28.82 -6.04
CA MET A 1 -2.47 27.76 -5.43
C MET A 1 -1.60 28.40 -4.38
N GLU A 2 -1.90 28.15 -3.12
CA GLU A 2 -1.14 28.73 -2.01
C GLU A 2 0.21 28.03 -1.86
N LEU A 3 1.22 28.74 -1.36
CA LEU A 3 2.58 28.23 -1.18
C LEU A 3 2.63 26.89 -0.41
N LYS A 4 1.68 26.65 0.50
CA LYS A 4 1.54 25.40 1.25
C LYS A 4 1.11 24.21 0.38
N GLU A 5 0.21 24.43 -0.58
CA GLU A 5 -0.26 23.40 -1.51
C GLU A 5 0.85 22.99 -2.47
N ALA A 6 1.64 23.97 -2.94
CA ALA A 6 2.80 23.73 -3.78
C ALA A 6 3.89 22.94 -3.03
N ILE A 7 4.14 23.23 -1.74
CA ILE A 7 5.10 22.50 -0.92
C ILE A 7 4.67 21.05 -0.69
N ILE A 8 3.38 20.81 -0.38
CA ILE A 8 2.85 19.45 -0.22
C ILE A 8 2.94 18.68 -1.53
N LEU A 9 2.55 19.29 -2.65
CA LEU A 9 2.64 18.68 -3.97
C LEU A 9 4.09 18.31 -4.34
N VAL A 10 5.06 19.20 -4.07
CA VAL A 10 6.48 18.94 -4.32
C VAL A 10 7.02 17.82 -3.44
N ILE A 11 6.64 17.78 -2.15
CA ILE A 11 7.04 16.69 -1.24
C ILE A 11 6.45 15.35 -1.71
N VAL A 12 5.18 15.33 -2.11
CA VAL A 12 4.52 14.13 -2.64
C VAL A 12 5.20 13.66 -3.92
N ILE A 13 5.52 14.57 -4.86
CA ILE A 13 6.23 14.25 -6.11
C ILE A 13 7.65 13.74 -5.84
N MET A 14 8.39 14.33 -4.89
CA MET A 14 9.75 13.90 -4.56
C MET A 14 9.76 12.52 -3.90
N VAL A 15 8.89 12.30 -2.91
CA VAL A 15 8.73 10.99 -2.25
C VAL A 15 8.33 9.94 -3.29
N PHE A 16 7.44 10.29 -4.21
CA PHE A 16 7.00 9.43 -5.31
C PHE A 16 8.13 9.09 -6.29
N THR A 17 8.93 10.07 -6.70
CA THR A 17 10.05 9.86 -7.62
C THR A 17 11.12 8.97 -6.98
N VAL A 18 11.38 9.13 -5.67
CA VAL A 18 12.28 8.27 -4.91
C VAL A 18 11.74 6.84 -4.84
N ILE A 19 10.45 6.64 -4.57
CA ILE A 19 9.84 5.30 -4.53
C ILE A 19 9.91 4.63 -5.91
N VAL A 20 9.53 5.31 -6.98
CA VAL A 20 9.60 4.77 -8.36
C VAL A 20 11.05 4.48 -8.76
N THR A 21 12.02 5.29 -8.33
CA THR A 21 13.45 5.06 -8.59
C THR A 21 14.01 3.89 -7.77
N ILE A 22 13.54 3.71 -6.53
CA ILE A 22 13.84 2.52 -5.71
C ILE A 22 13.25 1.26 -6.36
N LEU A 23 12.03 1.37 -6.92
CA LEU A 23 11.33 0.26 -7.58
C LEU A 23 11.92 -0.09 -8.97
N LYS A 24 12.40 0.89 -9.74
CA LYS A 24 12.97 0.67 -11.09
C LYS A 24 14.49 0.48 -11.10
N GLY A 25 15.22 1.03 -10.13
CA GLY A 25 16.68 1.19 -10.20
C GLY A 25 17.53 0.20 -9.40
N ARG A 26 16.95 -0.63 -8.52
CA ARG A 26 17.75 -1.53 -7.68
C ARG A 26 17.16 -2.92 -7.56
N GLY A 27 17.51 -3.77 -8.53
CA GLY A 27 17.76 -5.16 -8.21
C GLY A 27 18.73 -5.22 -7.02
N LYS A 28 18.34 -5.93 -5.95
CA LYS A 28 19.07 -6.26 -4.71
C LYS A 28 18.73 -5.38 -3.48
N LYS A 29 18.03 -6.05 -2.54
CA LYS A 29 17.85 -5.79 -1.09
C LYS A 29 16.59 -5.05 -0.60
N GLY A 30 15.45 -5.21 -1.29
CA GLY A 30 14.13 -5.12 -0.65
C GLY A 30 13.69 -6.50 -0.17
N ILE A 31 13.35 -6.66 1.11
CA ILE A 31 12.91 -7.93 1.70
C ILE A 31 11.44 -8.12 1.34
N GLY A 32 11.17 -8.98 0.35
CA GLY A 32 9.84 -9.50 0.03
C GLY A 32 8.88 -8.49 -0.61
N TYR A 33 8.79 -8.52 -1.94
CA TYR A 33 7.65 -7.97 -2.66
C TYR A 33 6.72 -9.12 -3.02
N VAL A 34 5.44 -8.97 -2.70
CA VAL A 34 4.38 -9.79 -3.27
C VAL A 34 3.55 -8.86 -4.15
N SER A 35 3.84 -8.90 -5.45
CA SER A 35 3.21 -8.05 -6.47
C SER A 35 2.11 -8.83 -7.16
N MET A 36 0.82 -8.52 -6.94
CA MET A 36 -0.27 -9.27 -7.57
C MET A 36 -1.45 -8.37 -7.99
N THR A 37 -1.62 -8.27 -9.31
CA THR A 37 -2.71 -7.61 -10.05
C THR A 37 -4.06 -8.31 -9.85
N PHE A 38 -5.18 -7.57 -9.78
CA PHE A 38 -6.53 -8.17 -9.83
C PHE A 38 -7.54 -7.44 -10.73
N HIS A 39 -7.10 -6.49 -11.55
CA HIS A 39 -7.95 -5.95 -12.61
C HIS A 39 -7.08 -5.47 -13.77
N GLU A 40 -7.57 -5.56 -15.02
CA GLU A 40 -6.85 -5.10 -16.22
C GLU A 40 -6.39 -3.62 -16.15
N MET A 41 -7.00 -2.86 -15.24
CA MET A 41 -6.76 -1.44 -15.01
C MET A 41 -5.93 -1.12 -13.76
N PHE A 42 -5.65 -2.12 -12.90
CA PHE A 42 -5.00 -1.88 -11.60
C PHE A 42 -4.01 -2.96 -11.18
N HIS A 43 -2.78 -2.55 -10.92
CA HIS A 43 -1.77 -3.37 -10.29
C HIS A 43 -1.65 -3.02 -8.81
N PHE A 44 -1.94 -3.99 -7.95
CA PHE A 44 -1.82 -3.82 -6.51
C PHE A 44 -0.59 -4.54 -5.98
N LYS A 45 0.30 -3.80 -5.31
CA LYS A 45 1.60 -4.29 -4.84
C LYS A 45 1.68 -4.11 -3.35
N VAL A 46 2.10 -5.16 -2.66
CA VAL A 46 2.26 -5.15 -1.21
C VAL A 46 3.65 -5.65 -0.86
N GLY A 47 4.30 -5.00 0.10
CA GLY A 47 5.64 -5.41 0.50
C GLY A 47 6.20 -4.61 1.66
N ILE A 48 7.34 -5.07 2.15
CA ILE A 48 8.09 -4.37 3.20
C ILE A 48 9.29 -3.66 2.56
N LEU A 49 9.20 -2.34 2.54
CA LEU A 49 10.18 -1.45 1.92
C LEU A 49 11.14 -0.89 2.95
N LYS A 50 12.34 -0.54 2.51
CA LYS A 50 13.24 0.31 3.29
C LYS A 50 13.20 1.73 2.72
N VAL A 51 12.64 2.66 3.48
CA VAL A 51 12.53 4.10 3.15
C VAL A 51 13.32 4.86 4.21
N ASP A 52 14.31 5.65 3.78
CA ASP A 52 15.13 6.51 4.66
C ASP A 52 15.70 5.79 5.89
N GLY A 53 16.29 4.61 5.66
CA GLY A 53 16.89 3.81 6.73
C GLY A 53 15.89 2.96 7.53
N SER A 54 14.60 3.27 7.45
CA SER A 54 13.54 2.60 8.21
C SER A 54 12.78 1.59 7.34
N ARG A 55 12.33 0.49 7.94
CA ARG A 55 11.41 -0.44 7.26
C ARG A 55 9.97 0.07 7.38
N GLN A 56 9.17 -0.17 6.35
CA GLN A 56 7.75 0.20 6.30
C GLN A 56 6.99 -0.88 5.55
N PHE A 57 5.79 -1.20 6.02
CA PHE A 57 4.84 -1.97 5.22
C PHE A 57 4.17 -1.02 4.22
N SER A 58 4.05 -1.45 2.97
CA SER A 58 3.57 -0.62 1.87
C SER A 58 2.46 -1.32 1.10
N MET A 59 1.46 -0.54 0.73
CA MET A 59 0.40 -0.89 -0.22
C MET A 59 0.46 0.12 -1.35
N VAL A 60 0.70 -0.34 -2.57
CA VAL A 60 0.84 0.51 -3.76
C VAL A 60 -0.22 0.09 -4.77
N VAL A 61 -1.03 1.05 -5.19
CA VAL A 61 -2.00 0.91 -6.28
C VAL A 61 -1.40 1.60 -7.50
N GLU A 62 -1.24 0.89 -8.60
CA GLU A 62 -0.80 1.43 -9.88
C GLU A 62 -1.98 1.41 -10.85
N ASN A 63 -2.33 2.58 -11.37
CA ASN A 63 -3.41 2.78 -12.32
C ASN A 63 -2.86 2.58 -13.74
N SER A 64 -3.23 1.48 -14.38
CA SER A 64 -2.89 1.16 -15.76
C SER A 64 -4.00 1.53 -16.76
N SER A 65 -5.09 2.14 -16.29
CA SER A 65 -6.14 2.67 -17.18
C SER A 65 -5.74 4.00 -17.81
N ASP A 66 -6.53 4.43 -18.79
CA ASP A 66 -6.46 5.72 -19.48
C ASP A 66 -7.20 6.85 -18.75
N VAL A 67 -7.85 6.55 -17.62
CA VAL A 67 -8.62 7.51 -16.81
C VAL A 67 -8.04 7.66 -15.41
N ASP A 68 -8.35 8.79 -14.77
CA ASP A 68 -8.01 9.00 -13.36
C ASP A 68 -8.92 8.16 -12.46
N VAL A 69 -8.36 7.69 -11.35
CA VAL A 69 -9.06 6.78 -10.45
C VAL A 69 -9.06 7.35 -9.05
N VAL A 70 -10.22 7.29 -8.41
CA VAL A 70 -10.43 7.81 -7.07
C VAL A 70 -10.47 6.63 -6.09
N ILE A 71 -9.49 6.56 -5.19
CA ILE A 71 -9.47 5.60 -4.07
C ILE A 71 -10.00 6.29 -2.82
N LYS A 72 -11.07 5.74 -2.25
CA LYS A 72 -11.70 6.26 -1.02
C LYS A 72 -11.18 5.62 0.25
N ASP A 73 -10.77 4.36 0.18
CA ASP A 73 -10.30 3.65 1.35
C ASP A 73 -9.18 2.67 1.00
N MET A 74 -8.22 2.55 1.90
CA MET A 74 -7.19 1.52 1.88
C MET A 74 -7.11 0.88 3.27
N TYR A 75 -7.27 -0.44 3.31
CA TYR A 75 -7.32 -1.18 4.57
C TYR A 75 -6.71 -2.59 4.46
N LEU A 76 -6.50 -3.23 5.61
CA LEU A 76 -6.09 -4.62 5.68
C LEU A 76 -7.29 -5.50 6.05
N GLU A 77 -7.44 -6.63 5.39
CA GLU A 77 -8.30 -7.73 5.84
C GLU A 77 -7.42 -8.77 6.53
N ILE A 78 -7.56 -8.93 7.85
CA ILE A 78 -6.76 -9.88 8.63
C ILE A 78 -7.60 -11.07 9.04
N LYS A 79 -7.07 -12.28 8.86
CA LYS A 79 -7.78 -13.51 9.21
C LYS A 79 -7.81 -13.68 10.74
N ASN A 80 -9.02 -13.70 11.30
CA ASN A 80 -9.29 -14.00 12.69
C ASN A 80 -10.20 -15.24 12.77
N GLY A 81 -9.65 -16.35 13.24
CA GLY A 81 -10.31 -17.66 13.18
C GLY A 81 -10.64 -18.08 11.74
N THR A 82 -11.93 -18.12 11.40
CA THR A 82 -12.42 -18.50 10.06
C THR A 82 -12.75 -17.33 9.15
N ARG A 83 -12.76 -16.09 9.67
CA ARG A 83 -13.21 -14.90 8.95
C ARG A 83 -12.06 -13.91 8.72
N TYR A 84 -12.25 -13.01 7.76
CA TYR A 84 -11.39 -11.85 7.56
C TYR A 84 -12.06 -10.62 8.16
N GLU A 85 -11.31 -9.86 8.94
CA GLU A 85 -11.78 -8.64 9.60
C GLU A 85 -11.07 -7.43 9.01
N LYS A 86 -11.83 -6.37 8.72
CA LYS A 86 -11.29 -5.09 8.24
C LYS A 86 -10.54 -4.40 9.36
N GLN A 87 -9.31 -4.00 9.06
CA GLN A 87 -8.41 -3.25 9.91
C GLN A 87 -8.07 -1.94 9.21
N THR A 88 -8.63 -0.86 9.73
CA THR A 88 -8.42 0.49 9.20
C THR A 88 -6.98 0.93 9.45
N LEU A 89 -6.38 1.55 8.43
CA LEU A 89 -5.06 2.14 8.55
C LEU A 89 -5.14 3.45 9.36
N PRO A 90 -4.11 3.81 10.12
CA PRO A 90 -4.02 5.13 10.72
C PRO A 90 -3.99 6.21 9.63
N ALA A 91 -4.60 7.37 9.92
CA ALA A 91 -4.71 8.49 8.98
C ALA A 91 -3.36 9.01 8.44
N SER A 92 -2.27 8.80 9.18
CA SER A 92 -0.90 9.11 8.76
C SER A 92 -0.41 8.25 7.59
N SER A 93 -1.01 7.08 7.38
CA SER A 93 -0.65 6.12 6.33
C SER A 93 -1.48 6.32 5.08
N PHE A 94 -2.75 6.67 5.25
CA PHE A 94 -3.70 7.04 4.22
C PHE A 94 -4.83 7.79 4.92
N ASP A 95 -5.19 8.97 4.43
CA ASP A 95 -6.25 9.77 5.01
C ASP A 95 -7.59 9.33 4.43
N ASN A 96 -8.29 8.38 5.06
CA ASN A 96 -9.60 7.88 4.62
C ASN A 96 -10.70 8.95 4.56
N THR A 97 -10.44 10.17 5.07
CA THR A 97 -11.36 11.30 4.93
C THR A 97 -11.10 12.13 3.67
N LYS A 98 -9.97 11.89 3.00
CA LYS A 98 -9.57 12.53 1.76
C LYS A 98 -9.41 11.48 0.68
N GLU A 99 -10.03 11.73 -0.47
CA GLU A 99 -9.88 10.84 -1.61
C GLU A 99 -8.45 10.89 -2.16
N MET A 100 -7.91 9.74 -2.55
CA MET A 100 -6.66 9.67 -3.29
C MET A 100 -6.97 9.53 -4.78
N ILE A 101 -6.68 10.58 -5.54
CA ILE A 101 -6.75 10.54 -7.00
C ILE A 101 -5.44 9.98 -7.53
N ILE A 102 -5.51 8.85 -8.24
CA ILE A 102 -4.39 8.21 -8.93
C ILE A 102 -4.55 8.45 -10.43
N PRO A 103 -3.76 9.37 -11.01
CA PRO A 103 -3.90 9.66 -12.43
C PRO A 103 -3.55 8.46 -13.32
N SER A 104 -4.03 8.49 -14.57
CA SER A 104 -3.67 7.48 -15.58
C SER A 104 -2.15 7.26 -15.66
N GLY A 105 -1.73 5.99 -15.65
CA GLY A 105 -0.32 5.58 -15.72
C GLY A 105 0.52 5.95 -14.48
N LYS A 106 -0.12 6.40 -13.38
CA LYS A 106 0.55 6.73 -12.12
C LYS A 106 0.25 5.70 -11.04
N SER A 107 0.81 5.94 -9.85
CA SER A 107 0.57 5.08 -8.69
C SER A 107 0.24 5.93 -7.47
N GLY A 108 -0.59 5.38 -6.60
CA GLY A 108 -0.83 5.85 -5.24
C GLY A 108 -0.26 4.85 -4.25
N ALA A 109 0.11 5.30 -3.05
CA ALA A 109 0.65 4.42 -2.03
C ALA A 109 0.23 4.83 -0.62
N ALA A 110 0.01 3.82 0.22
CA ALA A 110 -0.19 3.94 1.65
C ALA A 110 0.94 3.21 2.38
N PHE A 111 1.43 3.80 3.47
CA PHE A 111 2.59 3.29 4.21
C PHE A 111 2.31 3.17 5.70
N LEU A 112 2.55 2.00 6.28
CA LEU A 112 2.59 1.82 7.72
C LEU A 112 4.04 1.74 8.19
N SER A 113 4.37 2.45 9.27
CA SER A 113 5.62 2.17 9.97
C SER A 113 5.61 0.72 10.47
N MET A 114 6.77 0.06 10.57
CA MET A 114 6.80 -1.30 11.14
C MET A 114 6.24 -1.33 12.56
N LYS A 115 6.37 -0.25 13.33
CA LYS A 115 5.83 -0.14 14.69
C LYS A 115 4.31 -0.22 14.68
N GLU A 116 3.65 0.49 13.77
CA GLU A 116 2.20 0.45 13.62
C GLU A 116 1.75 -0.87 13.02
N PHE A 117 2.41 -1.33 11.96
CA PHE A 117 2.05 -2.57 11.29
C PHE A 117 2.11 -3.78 12.24
N LYS A 118 3.12 -3.84 13.14
CA LYS A 118 3.25 -4.89 14.16
C LYS A 118 2.07 -4.95 15.13
N LYS A 119 1.30 -3.87 15.33
CA LYS A 119 0.11 -3.90 16.20
C LYS A 119 -0.99 -4.80 15.67
N TYR A 120 -0.99 -5.06 14.35
CA TYR A 120 -1.95 -5.91 13.69
C TYR A 120 -1.50 -7.38 13.58
N LEU A 121 -0.28 -7.69 14.03
CA LEU A 121 0.30 -9.03 13.89
C LEU A 121 0.11 -9.84 15.17
N ASN A 122 -0.42 -11.05 15.02
CA ASN A 122 -0.68 -12.01 16.08
C ASN A 122 -0.23 -13.42 15.66
N GLY A 123 0.90 -13.90 16.20
CA GLY A 123 1.47 -15.18 15.75
C GLY A 123 1.68 -15.17 14.22
N GLN A 124 1.26 -16.22 13.52
CA GLN A 124 1.32 -16.25 12.05
C GLN A 124 0.09 -15.55 11.46
N THR A 125 0.26 -14.29 11.05
CA THR A 125 -0.84 -13.47 10.54
C THR A 125 -1.08 -13.73 9.05
N ILE A 126 -2.32 -14.02 8.70
CA ILE A 126 -2.77 -14.17 7.32
C ILE A 126 -3.58 -12.93 6.98
N LEU A 127 -3.26 -12.25 5.89
CA LEU A 127 -3.86 -10.96 5.54
C LEU A 127 -4.04 -10.79 4.04
N LYS A 128 -4.90 -9.83 3.68
CA LYS A 128 -4.99 -9.23 2.35
C LYS A 128 -4.97 -7.73 2.52
N ALA A 129 -4.37 -7.03 1.58
CA ALA A 129 -4.54 -5.59 1.47
C ALA A 129 -5.72 -5.33 0.54
N VAL A 130 -6.47 -4.26 0.80
CA VAL A 130 -7.63 -3.86 0.01
C VAL A 130 -7.57 -2.37 -0.27
N ALA A 131 -7.89 -1.99 -1.49
CA ALA A 131 -8.21 -0.63 -1.88
C ALA A 131 -9.66 -0.60 -2.39
N GLU A 132 -10.42 0.42 -2.04
CA GLU A 132 -11.81 0.61 -2.46
C GLU A 132 -11.92 1.92 -3.25
N ASP A 133 -12.52 1.84 -4.45
CA ASP A 133 -12.78 3.04 -5.25
C ASP A 133 -14.01 3.81 -4.77
N ASP A 134 -14.28 4.94 -5.43
CA ASP A 134 -15.41 5.81 -5.15
C ASP A 134 -16.78 5.19 -5.39
N SER A 135 -16.85 4.11 -6.17
CA SER A 135 -18.04 3.29 -6.43
C SER A 135 -18.28 2.19 -5.39
N GLY A 136 -17.36 2.01 -4.43
CA GLY A 136 -17.40 0.95 -3.43
C GLY A 136 -16.87 -0.39 -3.94
N LYS A 137 -16.21 -0.42 -5.10
CA LYS A 137 -15.61 -1.64 -5.63
C LYS A 137 -14.28 -1.89 -4.93
N ALA A 138 -14.18 -3.06 -4.30
CA ALA A 138 -12.98 -3.47 -3.57
C ALA A 138 -11.99 -4.25 -4.48
N PHE A 139 -10.75 -3.78 -4.51
CA PHE A 139 -9.60 -4.40 -5.15
C PHE A 139 -8.72 -5.04 -4.09
N LYS A 140 -8.58 -6.37 -4.14
CA LYS A 140 -7.90 -7.13 -3.09
C LYS A 140 -6.58 -7.70 -3.59
N SER A 141 -5.57 -7.70 -2.73
CA SER A 141 -4.36 -8.48 -2.96
C SER A 141 -4.65 -9.98 -2.87
N LYS A 142 -3.69 -10.81 -3.30
CA LYS A 142 -3.66 -12.21 -2.87
C LYS A 142 -3.54 -12.32 -1.35
N ILE A 143 -3.90 -13.51 -0.87
CA ILE A 143 -3.71 -13.90 0.52
C ILE A 143 -2.20 -13.99 0.78
N MET A 144 -1.78 -13.25 1.79
CA MET A 144 -0.40 -13.23 2.24
C MET A 144 -0.33 -13.76 3.65
N GLN A 145 0.81 -14.34 3.98
CA GLN A 145 1.17 -14.75 5.32
C GLN A 145 2.40 -13.97 5.73
N ILE A 146 2.41 -13.50 6.97
CA ILE A 146 3.57 -12.85 7.55
C ILE A 146 3.98 -13.56 8.84
N ASP A 147 5.28 -13.85 8.90
CA ASP A 147 5.93 -14.29 10.12
C ASP A 147 6.48 -13.05 10.85
N PRO A 148 5.94 -12.68 12.02
CA PRO A 148 6.34 -11.48 12.74
C PRO A 148 7.75 -11.58 13.33
N SER A 149 8.35 -12.78 13.41
CA SER A 149 9.70 -12.97 13.96
C SER A 149 10.79 -12.46 13.02
N ASN A 150 10.61 -12.66 11.72
CA ASN A 150 11.56 -12.28 10.67
C ASN A 150 10.99 -11.22 9.71
N MET A 151 9.71 -10.86 9.87
CA MET A 151 8.95 -9.95 9.00
C MET A 151 9.01 -10.40 7.53
N LYS A 152 8.98 -11.71 7.28
CA LYS A 152 8.94 -12.27 5.93
C LYS A 152 7.49 -12.35 5.46
N LEU A 153 7.21 -11.68 4.34
CA LEU A 153 5.92 -11.72 3.66
C LEU A 153 5.96 -12.82 2.59
N GLU A 154 5.02 -13.75 2.64
CA GLU A 154 4.91 -14.88 1.73
C GLU A 154 3.49 -14.97 1.14
N LEU A 155 3.38 -15.50 -0.07
CA LEU A 155 2.09 -15.87 -0.63
C LEU A 155 1.57 -17.15 0.03
N LYS A 156 0.27 -17.17 0.30
CA LYS A 156 -0.42 -18.36 0.81
C LYS A 156 -1.24 -19.03 -0.27
#